data_AF-A0A3C1NA60-F1
#
_entry.id   AF-A0A3C1NA60-F1
#
_cell.length_a   1.000
_cell.length_b   1.000
_cell.length_c   1.000
_cell.angle_alpha   90.00
_cell.angle_beta   90.00
_cell.angle_gamma   90.00
#
_symmetry.space_group_name_H-M   'P 1'
#
loop_
_entity.id
_entity.type
_entity.pdbx_description
1 polymer ?
#
loop_
_entity_poly.entity_id
_entity_poly.type
_entity_poly.pdbx_seq_one_letter_code
_entity_poly.pdbx_strand_id
1 'polypeptide(L)' 'MIMHNTLRDKFASGQPTLGTHFLSCDPDMPEIIGDSGLFDYGEYCAEYSTFDMQLLYHFA' A
#
# COMPACT_ATOMS: atom_id res chain seq x y z
N MET A 1 14.87 14.03 6.43
CA MET A 1 13.53 14.66 6.30
C MET A 1 12.51 13.57 6.59
N ILE A 2 11.55 13.80 7.49
CA ILE A 2 10.49 12.82 7.76
C ILE A 2 9.39 13.09 6.73
N MET A 3 9.06 12.09 5.90
CA MET A 3 7.94 12.19 4.97
C MET A 3 6.63 12.24 5.76
N HIS A 4 5.73 13.12 5.35
CA HIS A 4 4.42 13.25 5.96
C HIS A 4 3.56 12.03 5.65
N ASN A 5 2.88 11.47 6.66
CA ASN A 5 2.04 10.27 6.53
C ASN A 5 0.56 10.65 6.52
N THR A 6 0.00 10.76 5.32
CA THR A 6 -1.39 11.18 5.10
C THR A 6 -2.43 10.18 5.61
N LEU A 7 -2.11 8.87 5.62
CA LEU A 7 -3.00 7.85 6.17
C LEU A 7 -3.16 7.99 7.69
N ARG A 8 -2.06 8.30 8.39
CA ARG A 8 -2.06 8.54 9.84
C ARG A 8 -2.95 9.72 10.22
N ASP A 9 -2.95 10.78 9.43
CA ASP A 9 -3.81 11.94 9.64
C ASP A 9 -5.31 11.58 9.50
N LYS A 10 -5.65 10.77 8.48
CA LYS A 10 -7.03 10.25 8.32
C LYS A 10 -7.47 9.48 9.56
N PHE A 11 -6.63 8.58 10.06
CA PHE A 11 -6.92 7.86 11.31
C PHE A 11 -7.04 8.77 12.53
N ALA A 12 -6.12 9.72 12.71
CA ALA A 12 -6.14 10.65 13.83
C ALA A 12 -7.40 11.55 13.85
N SER A 13 -7.92 11.87 12.67
CA SER A 13 -9.16 12.63 12.50
C SER A 13 -10.44 11.78 12.60
N GLY A 14 -10.33 10.46 12.79
CA GLY A 14 -11.47 9.55 12.85
C GLY A 14 -12.23 9.41 11.54
N GLN A 15 -11.61 9.73 10.41
CA GLN A 15 -12.22 9.57 9.09
C GLN A 15 -12.29 8.08 8.71
N PRO A 16 -13.38 7.63 8.05
CA PRO A 16 -13.41 6.29 7.47
C PRO A 16 -12.33 6.18 6.39
N THR A 17 -11.79 4.98 6.22
CA THR A 17 -10.81 4.67 5.17
C THR A 17 -11.19 3.38 4.45
N LEU A 18 -10.96 3.33 3.14
CA LEU A 18 -11.12 2.16 2.30
C LEU A 18 -9.74 1.64 1.84
N GLY A 19 -9.44 0.39 2.18
CA GLY A 19 -8.20 -0.27 1.76
C GLY A 19 -8.46 -1.43 0.80
N THR A 20 -7.41 -1.89 0.15
CA THR A 20 -7.40 -3.16 -0.61
C THR A 20 -6.22 -4.01 -0.22
N HIS A 21 -6.40 -5.33 -0.24
CA HIS A 21 -5.35 -6.30 0.01
C HIS A 21 -4.82 -6.82 -1.33
N PHE A 22 -3.50 -6.94 -1.45
CA PHE A 22 -2.88 -7.56 -2.62
C PHE A 22 -1.75 -8.49 -2.21
N LEU A 23 -1.61 -9.59 -2.95
CA LEU A 23 -0.65 -10.66 -2.67
C LEU A 23 0.45 -10.75 -3.75
N SER A 24 0.25 -10.08 -4.89
CA SER A 24 1.24 -10.07 -5.98
C SER A 24 2.49 -9.32 -5.53
N CYS A 25 3.66 -9.92 -5.72
CA CYS A 25 4.96 -9.27 -5.55
C CYS A 25 5.39 -8.47 -6.80
N ASP A 26 4.55 -8.46 -7.85
CA ASP A 26 4.78 -7.70 -9.06
C ASP A 26 4.57 -6.19 -8.79
N PRO A 27 5.54 -5.31 -9.11
CA PRO A 27 5.43 -3.87 -8.86
C PRO A 27 4.31 -3.20 -9.66
N ASP A 28 3.87 -3.78 -10.78
CA ASP A 28 2.74 -3.22 -11.55
C ASP A 28 1.43 -3.26 -10.73
N MET A 29 1.31 -4.18 -9.77
CA MET A 29 0.11 -4.34 -8.94
C MET A 29 -0.16 -3.12 -8.05
N PRO A 30 0.77 -2.67 -7.17
CA PRO A 30 0.57 -1.44 -6.42
C PRO A 30 0.46 -0.19 -7.30
N GLU A 31 1.10 -0.14 -8.47
CA GLU A 31 0.96 0.97 -9.42
C GLU A 31 -0.48 1.09 -9.96
N ILE A 32 -1.06 -0.01 -10.43
CA ILE A 32 -2.44 -0.06 -10.94
C ILE A 32 -3.44 0.27 -9.82
N ILE A 33 -3.21 -0.24 -8.60
CA ILE A 33 -4.05 0.10 -7.43
C ILE A 33 -3.98 1.60 -7.15
N GLY A 34 -2.79 2.19 -7.17
CA GLY A 34 -2.57 3.62 -6.99
C GLY A 34 -3.25 4.47 -8.05
N ASP A 35 -3.10 4.10 -9.33
CA ASP A 35 -3.68 4.81 -10.48
C ASP A 35 -5.22 4.81 -10.47
N SER A 36 -5.83 3.77 -9.88
CA SER A 36 -7.30 3.70 -9.74
C SER A 36 -7.89 4.87 -8.94
N GLY A 37 -7.14 5.43 -7.97
CA GLY A 37 -7.63 6.48 -7.07
C GLY A 37 -8.78 6.06 -6.16
N LEU A 38 -9.09 4.76 -6.07
CA LEU A 38 -10.26 4.24 -5.34
C LEU A 38 -9.98 3.93 -3.86
N PHE A 39 -8.72 3.79 -3.47
CA PHE A 39 -8.31 3.31 -2.14
C PHE A 39 -7.47 4.35 -1.40
N ASP A 40 -7.65 4.44 -0.09
CA ASP A 40 -6.84 5.28 0.79
C ASP A 40 -5.46 4.66 1.08
N TYR A 41 -5.37 3.33 1.00
CA TYR A 41 -4.13 2.56 1.16
C TYR A 41 -4.23 1.18 0.50
N GLY A 42 -3.07 0.64 0.09
CA GLY A 42 -2.92 -0.76 -0.28
C GLY A 42 -2.18 -1.51 0.83
N GLU A 43 -2.68 -2.69 1.19
CA GLU A 43 -2.03 -3.61 2.12
C GLU A 43 -1.37 -4.75 1.35
N TYR A 44 -0.04 -4.75 1.31
CA TYR A 44 0.70 -5.89 0.79
C TYR A 44 0.69 -7.03 1.81
N CYS A 45 0.00 -8.11 1.50
CA CYS A 45 -0.13 -9.27 2.38
C CYS A 45 1.11 -10.18 2.30
N ALA A 46 2.23 -9.66 2.80
CA ALA A 46 3.54 -10.30 2.78
C ALA A 46 3.54 -11.73 3.40
N GLU A 47 2.75 -11.94 4.45
CA GLU A 47 2.62 -13.21 5.18
C GLU A 47 2.20 -14.38 4.27
N TYR A 48 1.42 -14.10 3.23
CA TYR A 48 0.87 -15.11 2.32
C TYR A 48 1.45 -15.03 0.90
N SER A 49 2.52 -14.25 0.72
CA SER A 49 3.13 -14.02 -0.59
C SER A 49 4.56 -14.59 -0.63
N THR A 50 4.98 -15.02 -1.82
CA THR A 50 6.37 -15.42 -2.06
C THR A 50 7.15 -14.20 -2.53
N PHE A 51 7.97 -13.61 -1.67
CA PHE A 51 8.78 -12.44 -2.00
C PHE A 51 10.12 -12.44 -1.26
N ASP A 52 11.02 -11.55 -1.67
CA ASP A 52 12.26 -11.24 -0.98
C ASP A 52 12.42 -9.72 -0.80
N MET A 53 13.50 -9.29 -0.17
CA MET A 53 13.75 -7.87 0.05
C MET A 53 13.99 -7.07 -1.24
N GLN A 54 14.41 -7.71 -2.34
CA GLN A 54 14.57 -7.02 -3.63
C GLN A 54 13.21 -6.76 -4.27
N LEU A 55 12.30 -7.74 -4.23
CA LEU A 55 10.94 -7.59 -4.70
C LEU A 55 10.17 -6.54 -3.90
N LEU A 56 10.29 -6.54 -2.57
CA LEU A 56 9.68 -5.50 -1.72
C LEU A 56 10.24 -4.10 -2.01
N TYR A 57 11.53 -4.00 -2.32
CA TYR A 57 12.16 -2.71 -2.64
C TYR A 57 11.58 -2.09 -3.92
N HIS A 58 11.14 -2.90 -4.89
CA HIS A 58 10.55 -2.41 -6.13
C HIS A 58 9.12 -1.85 -5.97
N PHE A 59 8.53 -1.88 -4.78
CA PHE A 59 7.25 -1.22 -4.50
C PHE A 59 7.38 0.27 -4.13
N ALA A 60 8.60 0.78 -3.96
CA ALA A 60 8.90 2.10 -3.42
C ALA A 60 9.12 3.17 -4.50
#